data_AF-A0A9J7L532-F1
#
_entry.id   AF-A0A9J7L532-F1
#
_cell.length_a   1.000
_cell.length_b   1.000
_cell.length_c   1.000
_cell.angle_alpha   90.00
_cell.angle_beta   90.00
_cell.angle_gamma   90.00
#
_symmetry.space_group_name_H-M   'P 1'
#
loop_
_entity.id
_entity.type
_entity.pdbx_description
1 polymer ?
#
loop_
_entity_poly.entity_id
_entity_poly.type
_entity_poly.pdbx_seq_one_letter_code
_entity_poly.pdbx_strand_id
1 'polypeptide(L)'
;MCDEGWAGINCEQGPPTFLFELTISNVEFTEELNEPTSQTFTSLASELSETIWSSLNKSHVGADVINIVITSFRKGSVVADYYIQLRQSTEVTDREIQETLRSALRNSTDLNHSLEIQLESICVKVDGVSTCKDDGSPQWPPWATYAIAGCAGLAVLATLALIVSRVHKSGRFSWELEQQSDRGDLGGGSNMPETNHHMNPLYNISSNSAAYDLEDDGGTDGGT
;
A
#
# COMPACT_ATOMS: atom_id res chain seq x y z
N MET A 1 33.06 -8.62 -11.58
CA MET A 1 32.99 -9.31 -10.27
C MET A 1 32.37 -8.31 -9.31
N CYS A 2 31.42 -8.73 -8.48
CA CYS A 2 31.06 -7.93 -7.30
C CYS A 2 32.22 -8.02 -6.27
N ASP A 3 32.24 -7.18 -5.23
CA ASP A 3 33.26 -7.25 -4.17
C ASP A 3 33.17 -8.54 -3.32
N GLU A 4 34.12 -8.77 -2.41
CA GLU A 4 34.05 -9.93 -1.50
C GLU A 4 32.80 -9.86 -0.61
N GLY A 5 32.07 -10.98 -0.54
CA GLY A 5 30.77 -11.10 0.14
C GLY A 5 29.54 -10.98 -0.78
N TRP A 6 29.72 -10.58 -2.05
CA TRP A 6 28.62 -10.28 -2.97
C TRP A 6 28.51 -11.33 -4.09
N ALA A 7 27.33 -11.92 -4.28
CA ALA A 7 27.09 -12.98 -5.26
C ALA A 7 25.70 -12.84 -5.90
N GLY A 8 25.67 -12.42 -7.17
CA GLY A 8 24.45 -12.27 -7.96
C GLY A 8 24.73 -11.72 -9.36
N ILE A 9 23.73 -11.80 -10.24
CA ILE A 9 23.80 -11.24 -11.61
C ILE A 9 23.66 -9.71 -11.63
N ASN A 10 23.05 -9.12 -10.60
CA ASN A 10 22.80 -7.67 -10.49
C ASN A 10 23.72 -7.00 -9.46
N CYS A 11 25.05 -6.99 -9.68
CA CYS A 11 25.97 -6.27 -8.76
C CYS A 11 25.59 -4.77 -8.59
N GLU A 12 24.91 -4.17 -9.59
CA GLU A 12 24.51 -2.75 -9.59
C GLU A 12 23.41 -2.41 -8.58
N GLN A 13 22.62 -3.38 -8.09
CA GLN A 13 21.46 -3.14 -7.23
C GLN A 13 21.76 -3.31 -5.72
N GLY A 14 22.96 -3.75 -5.34
CA GLY A 14 23.32 -4.01 -3.94
C GLY A 14 22.49 -5.15 -3.31
N PRO A 15 22.35 -5.18 -1.97
CA PRO A 15 21.53 -6.17 -1.27
C PRO A 15 20.06 -5.72 -1.23
N PRO A 16 19.09 -6.64 -1.27
CA PRO A 16 17.72 -6.34 -0.83
C PRO A 16 17.78 -5.72 0.57
N THR A 17 17.29 -4.49 0.69
CA THR A 17 17.38 -3.70 1.92
C THR A 17 15.99 -3.17 2.25
N PHE A 18 15.44 -3.61 3.38
CA PHE A 18 14.10 -3.24 3.81
C PHE A 18 14.17 -2.30 5.01
N LEU A 19 13.36 -1.25 4.98
CA LEU A 19 13.29 -0.19 5.97
C LEU A 19 12.11 -0.45 6.92
N PHE A 20 12.31 -0.18 8.20
CA PHE A 20 11.36 -0.46 9.26
C PHE A 20 11.34 0.65 10.31
N GLU A 21 10.24 0.73 11.06
CA GLU A 21 10.12 1.54 12.28
C GLU A 21 9.51 0.69 13.41
N LEU A 22 9.91 0.96 14.66
CA LEU A 22 9.29 0.41 15.87
C LEU A 22 9.34 1.41 17.04
N THR A 23 8.57 1.16 18.10
CA THR A 23 8.42 2.02 19.29
C THR A 23 8.83 1.24 20.54
N ILE A 24 9.70 1.80 21.40
CA ILE A 24 10.12 1.23 22.69
C ILE A 24 9.43 1.99 23.83
N SER A 25 8.80 1.30 24.80
CA SER A 25 8.12 1.96 25.94
C SER A 25 8.98 2.23 27.17
N ASN A 26 9.96 1.37 27.49
CA ASN A 26 10.75 1.48 28.73
C ASN A 26 11.97 2.42 28.66
N VAL A 27 12.18 3.10 27.53
CA VAL A 27 13.30 4.04 27.35
C VAL A 27 12.77 5.46 27.18
N GLU A 28 13.23 6.38 28.03
CA GLU A 28 12.96 7.81 27.87
C GLU A 28 13.85 8.43 26.78
N PHE A 29 13.29 9.34 25.97
CA PHE A 29 14.06 10.00 24.92
C PHE A 29 14.95 11.10 25.50
N THR A 30 16.26 11.02 25.22
CA THR A 30 17.25 12.05 25.53
C THR A 30 17.81 12.65 24.23
N GLU A 31 18.30 13.89 24.27
CA GLU A 31 18.90 14.52 23.08
C GLU A 31 20.14 13.77 22.55
N GLU A 32 20.82 12.98 23.40
CA GLU A 32 21.92 12.10 22.96
C GLU A 32 21.44 10.99 22.01
N LEU A 33 20.17 10.56 22.07
CA LEU A 33 19.59 9.63 21.10
C LEU A 33 19.33 10.27 19.72
N ASN A 34 19.46 11.59 19.59
CA ASN A 34 19.45 12.28 18.29
C ASN A 34 20.86 12.36 17.65
N GLU A 35 21.91 11.95 18.37
CA GLU A 35 23.32 12.06 17.93
C GLU A 35 23.91 10.66 17.68
N PRO A 36 24.04 10.19 16.41
CA PRO A 36 24.45 8.82 16.10
C PRO A 36 25.84 8.40 16.60
N THR A 37 26.68 9.36 16.96
CA THR A 37 28.02 9.14 17.54
C THR A 37 28.05 9.18 19.08
N SER A 38 26.91 9.38 19.75
CA SER A 38 26.84 9.38 21.21
C SER A 38 26.91 7.96 21.78
N GLN A 39 27.44 7.82 23.00
CA GLN A 39 27.47 6.52 23.67
C GLN A 39 26.06 5.99 23.95
N THR A 40 25.10 6.88 24.24
CA THR A 40 23.71 6.55 24.52
C THR A 40 22.99 6.04 23.26
N PHE A 41 23.21 6.66 22.09
CA PHE A 41 22.74 6.15 20.81
C PHE A 41 23.35 4.78 20.51
N THR A 42 24.69 4.67 20.53
CA THR A 42 25.36 3.44 20.09
C THR A 42 25.07 2.25 20.99
N SER A 43 24.87 2.47 22.30
CA SER A 43 24.51 1.38 23.23
C SER A 43 23.10 0.87 22.97
N LEU A 44 22.10 1.76 22.86
CA LEU A 44 20.72 1.38 22.57
C LEU A 44 20.57 0.79 21.16
N ALA A 45 21.34 1.29 20.18
CA ALA A 45 21.39 0.74 18.84
C ALA A 45 21.96 -0.69 18.81
N SER A 46 23.02 -0.98 19.58
CA SER A 46 23.56 -2.34 19.73
C SER A 46 22.51 -3.26 20.33
N GLU A 47 21.98 -2.91 21.52
CA GLU A 47 20.98 -3.73 22.23
C GLU A 47 19.75 -4.01 21.36
N LEU A 48 19.22 -3.00 20.67
CA LEU A 48 18.07 -3.19 19.77
C LEU A 48 18.43 -4.06 18.56
N SER A 49 19.59 -3.87 17.92
CA SER A 49 20.03 -4.70 16.79
C SER A 49 20.22 -6.17 17.20
N GLU A 50 20.77 -6.41 18.39
CA GLU A 50 20.94 -7.74 18.98
C GLU A 50 19.60 -8.39 19.34
N THR A 51 18.63 -7.64 19.86
CA THR A 51 17.26 -8.11 20.14
C THR A 51 16.53 -8.50 18.85
N ILE A 52 16.62 -7.68 17.79
CA ILE A 52 16.01 -7.99 16.49
C ILE A 52 16.71 -9.19 15.85
N TRP A 53 18.04 -9.24 15.85
CA TRP A 53 18.83 -10.37 15.33
C TRP A 53 18.48 -11.68 16.07
N SER A 54 18.49 -11.67 17.40
CA SER A 54 18.14 -12.84 18.23
C SER A 54 16.68 -13.30 18.05
N SER A 55 15.80 -12.39 17.62
CA SER A 55 14.42 -12.71 17.23
C SER A 55 14.35 -13.39 15.86
N LEU A 56 15.02 -12.83 14.84
CA LEU A 56 14.98 -13.32 13.45
C LEU A 56 15.82 -14.59 13.24
N ASN A 57 16.99 -14.72 13.88
CA ASN A 57 17.92 -15.85 13.77
C ASN A 57 17.35 -17.18 14.32
N LYS A 58 16.18 -17.16 14.96
CA LYS A 58 15.42 -18.36 15.39
C LYS A 58 14.45 -18.88 14.33
N SER A 59 14.45 -18.28 13.13
CA SER A 59 13.52 -18.56 12.04
C SER A 59 14.26 -18.77 10.70
N HIS A 60 13.52 -19.11 9.64
CA HIS A 60 14.09 -19.23 8.28
C HIS A 60 14.65 -17.90 7.75
N VAL A 61 13.99 -16.76 8.06
CA VAL A 61 14.40 -15.40 7.66
C VAL A 61 15.84 -15.10 8.08
N GLY A 62 16.23 -15.50 9.30
CA GLY A 62 17.52 -15.17 9.87
C GLY A 62 18.73 -15.75 9.13
N ALA A 63 18.54 -16.78 8.30
CA ALA A 63 19.61 -17.35 7.48
C ALA A 63 20.06 -16.40 6.35
N ASP A 64 19.17 -15.51 5.89
CA ASP A 64 19.44 -14.58 4.79
C ASP A 64 19.73 -13.15 5.24
N VAL A 65 19.56 -12.81 6.52
CA VAL A 65 19.95 -11.49 7.04
C VAL A 65 21.48 -11.39 7.08
N ILE A 66 22.00 -10.32 6.46
CA ILE A 66 23.42 -9.94 6.50
C ILE A 66 23.68 -8.96 7.66
N ASN A 67 22.81 -7.96 7.81
CA ASN A 67 23.05 -6.83 8.71
C ASN A 67 21.74 -6.18 9.18
N ILE A 68 21.74 -5.62 10.38
CA ILE A 68 20.63 -4.88 10.99
C ILE A 68 21.20 -3.59 11.57
N VAL A 69 20.75 -2.43 11.09
CA VAL A 69 21.31 -1.13 11.48
C VAL A 69 20.21 -0.18 11.90
N ILE A 70 20.31 0.32 13.14
CA ILE A 70 19.45 1.38 13.65
C ILE A 70 19.99 2.72 13.15
N THR A 71 19.14 3.52 12.52
CA THR A 71 19.52 4.73 11.78
C THR A 71 19.19 6.03 12.51
N SER A 72 18.07 6.06 13.22
CA SER A 72 17.65 7.19 14.06
C SER A 72 16.74 6.74 15.18
N PHE A 73 16.81 7.45 16.31
CA PHE A 73 15.79 7.40 17.36
C PHE A 73 15.03 8.73 17.38
N ARG A 74 13.72 8.69 17.63
CA ARG A 74 12.84 9.87 17.63
C ARG A 74 12.01 9.95 18.91
N LYS A 75 11.69 11.18 19.31
CA LYS A 75 10.96 11.49 20.54
C LYS A 75 9.52 10.97 20.55
N GLY A 76 9.05 10.58 21.74
CA GLY A 76 7.69 10.08 22.00
C GLY A 76 7.62 8.55 22.01
N SER A 77 7.98 7.94 23.15
CA SER A 77 8.23 6.49 23.32
C SER A 77 9.23 5.98 22.29
N VAL A 78 10.52 6.15 22.59
CA VAL A 78 11.68 6.09 21.66
C VAL A 78 11.40 5.28 20.40
N VAL A 79 11.14 6.00 19.31
CA VAL A 79 10.78 5.41 18.02
C VAL A 79 12.06 5.21 17.22
N ALA A 80 12.39 3.97 16.91
CA ALA A 80 13.60 3.59 16.18
C ALA A 80 13.29 3.37 14.70
N ASP A 81 13.98 4.10 13.82
CA ASP A 81 14.09 3.78 12.39
C ASP A 81 15.27 2.83 12.18
N TYR A 82 15.08 1.76 11.42
CA TYR A 82 16.15 0.81 11.11
C TYR A 82 16.02 0.22 9.72
N TYR A 83 17.11 -0.40 9.23
CA TYR A 83 17.06 -1.25 8.05
C TYR A 83 17.62 -2.64 8.32
N ILE A 84 17.17 -3.59 7.50
CA ILE A 84 17.67 -4.96 7.44
C ILE A 84 18.17 -5.21 6.02
N GLN A 85 19.43 -5.63 5.88
CA GLN A 85 20.04 -6.03 4.61
C GLN A 85 20.02 -7.56 4.51
N LEU A 86 19.63 -8.07 3.33
CA LEU A 86 19.56 -9.50 3.04
C LEU A 86 20.55 -9.92 1.95
N ARG A 87 20.73 -11.24 1.80
CA ARG A 87 21.47 -11.85 0.68
C ARG A 87 20.77 -11.61 -0.65
N GLN A 88 21.55 -11.37 -1.71
CA GLN A 88 21.04 -11.12 -3.07
C GLN A 88 20.20 -12.26 -3.66
N SER A 89 20.36 -13.49 -3.15
CA SER A 89 19.65 -14.69 -3.61
C SER A 89 18.46 -15.08 -2.72
N THR A 90 17.99 -14.19 -1.85
CA THR A 90 16.83 -14.46 -0.99
C THR A 90 15.51 -14.29 -1.74
N GLU A 91 14.49 -15.03 -1.31
CA GLU A 91 13.09 -14.79 -1.68
C GLU A 91 12.31 -14.08 -0.54
N VAL A 92 12.95 -13.84 0.61
CA VAL A 92 12.32 -13.28 1.82
C VAL A 92 11.86 -11.85 1.60
N THR A 93 10.59 -11.60 1.93
CA THR A 93 9.94 -10.28 1.85
C THR A 93 10.06 -9.45 3.13
N ASP A 94 9.91 -8.14 2.97
CA ASP A 94 9.66 -7.16 4.04
C ASP A 94 8.57 -7.63 5.03
N ARG A 95 7.49 -8.19 4.48
CA ARG A 95 6.35 -8.68 5.23
C ARG A 95 6.68 -9.93 6.05
N GLU A 96 7.42 -10.88 5.49
CA GLU A 96 7.83 -12.09 6.23
C GLU A 96 8.78 -11.74 7.37
N ILE A 97 9.68 -10.78 7.20
CA ILE A 97 10.49 -10.22 8.30
C ILE A 97 9.59 -9.62 9.37
N GLN A 98 8.61 -8.78 8.99
CA GLN A 98 7.69 -8.11 9.92
C GLN A 98 6.85 -9.10 10.72
N GLU A 99 6.22 -10.09 10.07
CA GLU A 99 5.40 -11.12 10.71
C GLU A 99 6.26 -12.05 11.60
N THR A 100 7.47 -12.40 11.14
CA THR A 100 8.45 -13.18 11.93
C THR A 100 8.88 -12.45 13.19
N LEU A 101 9.26 -11.16 13.09
CA LEU A 101 9.72 -10.37 14.23
C LEU A 101 8.62 -10.20 15.28
N ARG A 102 7.38 -9.88 14.86
CA ARG A 102 6.23 -9.84 15.77
C ARG A 102 5.98 -11.20 16.44
N SER A 103 6.06 -12.29 15.68
CA SER A 103 5.85 -13.65 16.20
C SER A 103 6.90 -14.04 17.24
N ALA A 104 8.18 -13.74 16.98
CA ALA A 104 9.29 -13.99 17.89
C ALA A 104 9.17 -13.18 19.20
N LEU A 105 8.91 -11.87 19.11
CA LEU A 105 8.73 -10.99 20.27
C LEU A 105 7.44 -11.30 21.07
N ARG A 106 6.42 -11.88 20.43
CA ARG A 106 5.20 -12.37 21.11
C ARG A 106 5.45 -13.65 21.91
N ASN A 107 6.33 -14.52 21.42
CA ASN A 107 6.58 -15.85 21.98
C ASN A 107 7.79 -15.90 22.94
N SER A 108 8.59 -14.83 23.01
CA SER A 108 9.74 -14.73 23.90
C SER A 108 9.57 -13.57 24.88
N THR A 109 9.19 -13.89 26.11
CA THR A 109 9.26 -12.96 27.25
C THR A 109 10.66 -12.36 27.37
N ASP A 110 11.68 -13.21 27.31
CA ASP A 110 13.04 -12.86 27.70
C ASP A 110 13.68 -11.85 26.72
N LEU A 111 13.33 -11.90 25.43
CA LEU A 111 13.79 -10.92 24.44
C LEU A 111 13.03 -9.59 24.50
N ASN A 112 11.76 -9.60 24.93
CA ASN A 112 10.92 -8.40 25.05
C ASN A 112 10.94 -7.77 26.46
N HIS A 113 11.81 -8.27 27.35
CA HIS A 113 11.97 -7.81 28.73
C HIS A 113 13.17 -6.85 28.91
N SER A 114 14.10 -6.76 27.96
CA SER A 114 15.22 -5.79 28.01
C SER A 114 14.79 -4.46 27.40
N LEU A 115 14.28 -4.51 26.17
CA LEU A 115 13.61 -3.41 25.49
C LEU A 115 12.15 -3.80 25.32
N GLU A 116 11.23 -3.01 25.88
CA GLU A 116 9.79 -3.21 25.73
C GLU A 116 9.36 -2.74 24.34
N ILE A 117 9.46 -3.63 23.34
CA ILE A 117 9.13 -3.32 21.95
C ILE A 117 7.62 -3.49 21.76
N GLN A 118 6.94 -2.41 21.35
CA GLN A 118 5.51 -2.43 21.07
C GLN A 118 5.23 -3.17 19.74
N LEU A 119 4.79 -4.42 19.78
CA LEU A 119 4.56 -5.26 18.58
C LEU A 119 3.68 -4.60 17.50
N GLU A 120 2.64 -3.86 17.92
CA GLU A 120 1.72 -3.17 17.00
C GLU A 120 2.33 -1.94 16.34
N SER A 121 3.47 -1.45 16.84
CA SER A 121 4.22 -0.35 16.23
C SER A 121 5.21 -0.80 15.14
N ILE A 122 5.54 -2.10 15.10
CA ILE A 122 6.52 -2.65 14.16
C ILE A 122 5.93 -2.57 12.76
N CYS A 123 6.58 -1.84 11.86
CA CYS A 123 6.06 -1.52 10.53
C CYS A 123 7.16 -1.55 9.47
N VAL A 124 6.77 -1.76 8.20
CA VAL A 124 7.65 -1.56 7.04
C VAL A 124 7.48 -0.11 6.56
N LYS A 125 8.57 0.55 6.18
CA LYS A 125 8.56 1.88 5.57
C LYS A 125 8.73 1.76 4.06
N VAL A 126 7.95 2.55 3.30
CA VAL A 126 8.04 2.58 1.82
C VAL A 126 9.26 3.37 1.34
N ASP A 127 9.73 4.32 2.15
CA ASP A 127 10.98 5.06 1.95
C ASP A 127 11.70 5.31 3.29
N GLY A 128 12.87 5.95 3.26
CA GLY A 128 13.63 6.24 4.48
C GLY A 128 13.04 7.33 5.38
N VAL A 129 12.10 8.14 4.89
CA VAL A 129 11.79 9.48 5.43
C VAL A 129 10.37 9.59 6.00
N SER A 130 9.42 8.83 5.46
CA SER A 130 8.08 8.62 6.01
C SER A 130 8.11 8.11 7.46
N THR A 131 6.99 8.24 8.17
CA THR A 131 6.75 7.50 9.41
C THR A 131 5.54 6.60 9.23
N CYS A 132 5.48 5.50 9.97
CA CYS A 132 4.33 4.59 9.92
C CYS A 132 3.08 5.14 10.62
N LYS A 133 3.17 6.34 11.21
CA LYS A 133 2.06 7.08 11.82
C LYS A 133 1.53 8.19 10.92
N ASP A 134 2.26 8.55 9.85
CA ASP A 134 1.88 9.57 8.86
C ASP A 134 1.21 8.94 7.62
N ASP A 135 0.20 8.10 7.86
CA ASP A 135 -0.79 7.77 6.84
C ASP A 135 -2.07 8.57 7.09
N GLY A 136 -2.64 9.12 6.02
CA GLY A 136 -3.95 9.76 6.01
C GLY A 136 -5.09 8.78 5.72
N SER A 137 -4.84 7.47 5.74
CA SER A 137 -5.78 6.38 5.54
C SER A 137 -6.43 5.98 6.87
N PRO A 138 -7.63 6.51 7.20
CA PRO A 138 -8.38 5.99 8.34
C PRO A 138 -8.73 4.53 8.05
N GLN A 139 -8.11 3.61 8.79
CA GLN A 139 -8.48 2.20 8.85
C GLN A 139 -9.83 2.05 9.57
N TRP A 140 -10.89 2.60 8.96
CA TRP A 140 -12.25 2.39 9.40
C TRP A 140 -12.55 0.89 9.40
N PRO A 141 -13.17 0.35 10.46
CA PRO A 141 -13.75 -0.99 10.38
C PRO A 141 -14.80 -1.02 9.25
N PRO A 142 -15.04 -2.17 8.59
CA PRO A 142 -15.84 -2.23 7.36
C PRO A 142 -17.25 -1.60 7.41
N TRP A 143 -17.81 -1.37 8.60
CA TRP A 143 -19.11 -0.70 8.76
C TRP A 143 -19.12 0.77 8.31
N ALA A 144 -18.01 1.52 8.38
CA ALA A 144 -18.05 2.96 8.13
C ALA A 144 -18.18 3.32 6.63
N THR A 145 -17.67 2.47 5.74
CA THR A 145 -17.86 2.60 4.28
C THR A 145 -19.34 2.66 3.92
N TYR A 146 -20.18 1.86 4.59
CA TYR A 146 -21.63 1.88 4.41
C TYR A 146 -22.29 3.11 5.02
N ALA A 147 -21.75 3.67 6.12
CA ALA A 147 -22.27 4.88 6.74
C ALA A 147 -22.16 6.11 5.81
N ILE A 148 -21.00 6.28 5.16
CA ILE A 148 -20.77 7.40 4.23
C ILE A 148 -21.70 7.32 3.01
N ALA A 149 -21.90 6.12 2.45
CA ALA A 149 -22.83 5.90 1.34
C ALA A 149 -24.29 6.21 1.71
N GLY A 150 -24.71 5.89 2.94
CA GLY A 150 -26.08 6.16 3.43
C GLY A 150 -26.43 7.65 3.53
N CYS A 151 -25.47 8.49 3.96
CA CYS A 151 -25.69 9.93 4.13
C CYS A 151 -26.02 10.66 2.81
N ALA A 152 -25.39 10.26 1.70
CA ALA A 152 -25.64 10.88 0.40
C ALA A 152 -27.08 10.65 -0.12
N GLY A 153 -27.61 9.43 0.04
CA GLY A 153 -28.96 9.09 -0.42
C GLY A 153 -30.07 9.85 0.31
N LEU A 154 -29.92 10.06 1.62
CA LEU A 154 -30.91 10.77 2.44
C LEU A 154 -31.03 12.26 2.06
N ALA A 155 -29.92 12.91 1.71
CA ALA A 155 -29.93 14.31 1.26
C ALA A 155 -30.70 14.50 -0.07
N VAL A 156 -30.51 13.58 -1.02
CA VAL A 156 -31.21 13.62 -2.32
C VAL A 156 -32.72 13.37 -2.13
N LEU A 157 -33.11 12.41 -1.29
CA LEU A 157 -34.52 12.15 -0.99
C LEU A 157 -35.19 13.33 -0.26
N ALA A 158 -34.50 13.98 0.67
CA ALA A 158 -35.02 15.15 1.38
C ALA A 158 -35.25 16.36 0.44
N THR A 159 -34.32 16.62 -0.49
CA THR A 159 -34.49 17.71 -1.48
C THR A 159 -35.62 17.43 -2.46
N LEU A 160 -35.76 16.21 -2.96
CA LEU A 160 -36.89 15.81 -3.81
C LEU A 160 -38.24 15.93 -3.08
N ALA A 161 -38.31 15.49 -1.82
CA ALA A 161 -39.53 15.63 -1.01
C ALA A 161 -39.92 17.10 -0.78
N LEU A 162 -38.94 18.00 -0.59
CA LEU A 162 -39.18 19.44 -0.48
C LEU A 162 -39.66 20.06 -1.81
N ILE A 163 -39.11 19.63 -2.95
CA ILE A 163 -39.55 20.09 -4.29
C ILE A 163 -41.00 19.66 -4.54
N VAL A 164 -41.34 18.38 -4.33
CA VAL A 164 -42.71 17.87 -4.48
C VAL A 164 -43.68 18.59 -3.52
N SER A 165 -43.26 18.83 -2.27
CA SER A 165 -44.05 19.58 -1.29
C SER A 165 -44.29 21.04 -1.69
N ARG A 166 -43.33 21.69 -2.37
CA ARG A 166 -43.49 23.04 -2.93
C ARG A 166 -44.48 23.04 -4.10
N VAL A 167 -44.35 22.10 -5.04
CA VAL A 167 -45.24 21.99 -6.22
C VAL A 167 -46.68 21.66 -5.81
N HIS A 168 -46.88 20.71 -4.90
CA HIS A 168 -48.22 20.39 -4.38
C HIS A 168 -48.85 21.57 -3.63
N LYS A 169 -48.04 22.44 -3.00
CA LYS A 169 -48.52 23.62 -2.25
C LYS A 169 -48.69 24.87 -3.12
N SER A 170 -48.04 24.98 -4.28
CA SER A 170 -48.30 26.06 -5.26
C SER A 170 -49.57 25.82 -6.08
N GLY A 171 -49.95 24.55 -6.28
CA GLY A 171 -51.32 24.13 -6.60
C GLY A 171 -51.77 24.24 -8.07
N ARG A 172 -52.87 23.53 -8.33
CA ARG A 172 -53.92 23.83 -9.33
C ARG A 172 -53.45 24.32 -10.72
N PHE A 173 -52.64 23.52 -11.41
CA PHE A 173 -52.50 23.65 -12.87
C PHE A 173 -53.86 23.34 -13.52
N SER A 174 -54.48 24.36 -14.14
CA SER A 174 -55.75 24.21 -14.87
C SER A 174 -55.50 23.61 -16.25
N TRP A 175 -56.37 22.70 -16.67
CA TRP A 175 -56.35 22.05 -17.98
C TRP A 175 -57.38 22.72 -18.88
N GLU A 176 -57.02 23.85 -19.50
CA GLU A 176 -57.85 24.48 -20.52
C GLU A 176 -57.68 23.74 -21.86
N LEU A 177 -58.76 23.16 -22.38
CA LEU A 177 -58.79 22.40 -23.63
C LEU A 177 -59.42 23.23 -24.76
N GLU A 178 -58.60 23.96 -25.52
CA GLU A 178 -59.05 24.57 -26.78
C GLU A 178 -59.15 23.47 -27.87
N GLN A 179 -60.25 23.43 -28.63
CA GLN A 179 -60.57 22.30 -29.52
C GLN A 179 -60.57 22.64 -31.02
N GLN A 180 -59.93 21.76 -31.79
CA GLN A 180 -60.30 21.34 -33.15
C GLN A 180 -60.24 22.36 -34.31
N SER A 181 -60.51 21.81 -35.52
CA SER A 181 -60.33 22.37 -36.87
C SER A 181 -58.86 22.56 -37.31
N ASP A 182 -58.42 22.05 -38.47
CA ASP A 182 -59.18 21.29 -39.48
C ASP A 182 -58.37 20.24 -40.25
N ARG A 183 -59.10 19.40 -40.99
CA ARG A 183 -58.61 18.21 -41.70
C ARG A 183 -58.37 18.53 -43.17
N GLY A 184 -57.11 18.51 -43.61
CA GLY A 184 -56.72 18.74 -45.02
C GLY A 184 -55.73 17.68 -45.51
N ASP A 185 -55.96 17.16 -46.72
CA ASP A 185 -55.28 15.98 -47.24
C ASP A 185 -54.03 16.26 -48.11
N LEU A 186 -53.12 15.27 -48.09
CA LEU A 186 -52.25 14.80 -49.18
C LEU A 186 -51.47 15.82 -50.06
N GLY A 187 -50.14 15.70 -49.99
CA GLY A 187 -49.34 15.48 -51.20
C GLY A 187 -48.20 16.46 -51.51
N GLY A 188 -47.24 15.98 -52.30
CA GLY A 188 -46.11 16.76 -52.82
C GLY A 188 -44.93 16.87 -51.83
N GLY A 189 -43.72 16.60 -52.32
CA GLY A 189 -42.49 16.79 -51.55
C GLY A 189 -41.32 17.16 -52.47
N SER A 190 -40.22 17.61 -51.89
CA SER A 190 -38.96 17.86 -52.62
C SER A 190 -37.76 18.04 -51.69
N ASN A 191 -36.72 17.22 -51.95
CA ASN A 191 -35.28 17.49 -51.89
C ASN A 191 -34.67 18.39 -50.78
N MET A 192 -33.81 17.77 -49.93
CA MET A 192 -32.35 18.03 -49.70
C MET A 192 -31.78 19.48 -49.51
N PRO A 193 -30.56 19.66 -48.92
CA PRO A 193 -29.56 18.68 -48.46
C PRO A 193 -29.02 18.90 -47.01
N GLU A 194 -28.00 18.13 -46.63
CA GLU A 194 -27.03 18.34 -45.52
C GLU A 194 -27.58 18.33 -44.06
N THR A 195 -26.83 17.91 -43.04
CA THR A 195 -25.36 17.95 -42.84
C THR A 195 -24.80 16.64 -42.24
N ASN A 196 -23.49 16.41 -42.39
CA ASN A 196 -22.72 15.37 -41.70
C ASN A 196 -22.95 15.35 -40.17
N HIS A 197 -22.86 14.16 -39.56
CA HIS A 197 -21.83 13.88 -38.56
C HIS A 197 -21.48 12.39 -38.49
N HIS A 198 -20.21 12.11 -38.25
CA HIS A 198 -19.59 10.78 -38.27
C HIS A 198 -20.06 9.90 -37.09
N MET A 199 -20.39 8.64 -37.35
CA MET A 199 -20.29 7.55 -36.36
C MET A 199 -19.16 6.62 -36.78
N ASN A 200 -18.26 6.27 -35.87
CA ASN A 200 -17.45 5.06 -35.98
C ASN A 200 -17.03 4.56 -34.58
N PRO A 201 -17.32 3.31 -34.20
CA PRO A 201 -16.95 2.74 -32.91
C PRO A 201 -15.73 1.80 -32.99
N LEU A 202 -15.33 1.25 -31.83
CA LEU A 202 -14.44 0.10 -31.62
C LEU A 202 -12.93 0.26 -31.89
N TYR A 203 -12.17 0.23 -30.79
CA TYR A 203 -10.83 -0.36 -30.68
C TYR A 203 -10.80 -0.97 -29.26
N ASN A 204 -10.92 -2.28 -29.05
CA ASN A 204 -10.00 -3.36 -29.43
C ASN A 204 -8.58 -3.15 -28.89
N ILE A 205 -8.32 -3.68 -27.69
CA ILE A 205 -6.96 -3.87 -27.16
C ILE A 205 -6.66 -5.37 -27.30
N SER A 206 -5.66 -5.70 -28.11
CA SER A 206 -5.25 -7.09 -28.33
C SER A 206 -4.63 -7.67 -27.06
N SER A 207 -5.05 -8.87 -26.69
CA SER A 207 -4.19 -9.78 -25.93
C SER A 207 -2.88 -9.99 -26.69
N ASN A 208 -1.76 -10.07 -25.99
CA ASN A 208 -0.53 -10.64 -26.52
C ASN A 208 0.20 -11.36 -25.38
N SER A 209 0.00 -12.67 -25.32
CA SER A 209 0.79 -13.59 -24.51
C SER A 209 2.10 -13.90 -25.21
N ALA A 210 3.23 -13.73 -24.53
CA ALA A 210 4.52 -14.28 -24.95
C ALA A 210 4.89 -15.44 -24.02
N ALA A 211 4.56 -16.66 -24.44
CA ALA A 211 5.24 -17.84 -23.95
C ALA A 211 6.55 -17.99 -24.73
N TYR A 212 7.59 -18.51 -24.08
CA TYR A 212 8.76 -19.04 -24.75
C TYR A 212 8.84 -20.53 -24.45
N ASP A 213 8.95 -21.31 -25.52
CA ASP A 213 8.96 -22.77 -25.51
C ASP A 213 10.38 -23.31 -25.29
N LEU A 214 10.51 -24.62 -25.13
CA LEU A 214 11.83 -25.26 -25.00
C LEU A 214 12.54 -25.39 -26.35
N GLU A 215 13.86 -25.21 -26.33
CA GLU A 215 14.76 -25.91 -27.25
C GLU A 215 15.63 -26.88 -26.44
N ASP A 216 15.61 -28.15 -26.87
CA ASP A 216 16.35 -29.28 -26.31
C ASP A 216 17.41 -29.69 -27.34
N ASP A 217 18.68 -29.69 -26.95
CA ASP A 217 19.79 -30.16 -27.77
C ASP A 217 20.89 -30.70 -26.84
N GLY A 218 21.30 -31.95 -27.05
CA GLY A 218 21.95 -32.73 -25.99
C GLY A 218 23.23 -33.47 -26.38
N GLY A 219 24.00 -33.83 -25.34
CA GLY A 219 24.96 -34.95 -25.35
C GLY A 219 26.36 -34.67 -25.91
N THR A 220 27.38 -35.03 -25.12
CA THR A 220 28.30 -36.13 -25.47
C THR A 220 29.20 -36.53 -24.30
N ASP A 221 29.75 -37.75 -24.35
CA ASP A 221 30.62 -38.34 -23.32
C ASP A 221 32.08 -37.83 -23.37
N GLY A 222 32.90 -38.22 -22.37
CA GLY A 222 34.35 -38.32 -22.57
C GLY A 222 35.21 -38.06 -21.34
N GLY A 223 35.42 -39.08 -20.50
CA GLY A 223 36.17 -38.94 -19.25
C GLY A 223 37.69 -38.74 -19.34
N THR A 224 38.32 -38.62 -18.17
CA THR A 224 39.58 -39.31 -17.83
C THR A 224 39.64 -39.55 -16.32
#